data_AF-A0ABD3DTN1-F1
#
_entry.id   AF-A0ABD3DTN1-F1
#
_cell.length_a   1.000
_cell.length_b   1.000
_cell.length_c   1.000
_cell.angle_alpha   90.00
_cell.angle_beta   90.00
_cell.angle_gamma   90.00
#
_symmetry.space_group_name_H-M   'P 1'
#
loop_
_entity.id
_entity.type
_entity.pdbx_description
1 polymer ?
#
loop_
_entity_poly.entity_id
_entity_poly.type
_entity_poly.pdbx_seq_one_letter_code
_entity_poly.pdbx_strand_id
1 'polypeptide(L)'
;MEKRRIEMDTIGNLQPNVFELENAVMDEFQMLINGKTFEDEGPRLLLENLQPAPIDQNDNYLQDEGDFSDEIFRYISEMLMDEEMEEQTYMLQESLELQAKERSFYELLCQRSSTDYDDSLYTTEANLAKKNQHTYENDCEEQPSKKLAAIYPESNVPIEEFDDVLLYTVGEREKIFESYITDLKKIRRKSRRKSGPIERKRGKEEFIDFRSLLMNCAKSVAAGDNLAANNLINQIREHSSPFGDGDQRLAHYFANGLEARMAGTGSDIYKALVCRTTFASDYLKAYYTYLASSPFINLANFVANKCIVIKSEKAMRLHIIDFGVLYGFQWPSFIQSLAEREGGPPKLRITGIDFPQPGFRPAERIEESGRRLARYAQKFNVPFEFNAIAKKWETVRIEDLKMEKDEFVAVNCLYRAENLRDEEGLNECSRTMVLKLIRKISPDIFIHEVVNASYGLPFFVTRFREALYHFYALFDMLDANVPRENPERILLERDLFGQEALNVIACEGWERVERAETYKQWQRRHMNAGFMQIPFDRGLIDTAIYKVRKFYHRDFSVNEENKWLFMGWKGRVVYAISCLQPV
;
A
#
# COMPACT_ATOMS: atom_id res chain seq x y z
N MET A 1 -1.28 75.02 43.00
CA MET A 1 -1.75 75.50 41.68
C MET A 1 -1.25 74.50 40.66
N GLU A 2 -1.99 73.68 39.94
CA GLU A 2 -3.43 73.36 39.79
C GLU A 2 -3.39 72.19 38.78
N LYS A 3 -3.84 70.95 39.00
CA LYS A 3 -5.23 70.49 38.86
C LYS A 3 -5.24 68.95 38.92
N ARG A 4 -6.08 68.44 39.84
CA ARG A 4 -7.10 67.37 39.68
C ARG A 4 -6.63 65.96 39.22
N ARG A 5 -6.59 64.93 40.08
CA ARG A 5 -7.66 64.14 40.76
C ARG A 5 -8.24 63.05 39.84
N ILE A 6 -8.35 61.82 40.40
CA ILE A 6 -9.14 60.63 39.98
C ILE A 6 -8.39 59.72 38.99
N GLU A 7 -8.14 58.40 39.15
CA GLU A 7 -8.54 57.33 40.07
C GLU A 7 -7.52 56.17 40.00
N MET A 8 -7.38 55.41 41.09
CA MET A 8 -6.79 54.05 41.08
C MET A 8 -7.86 53.08 40.57
N ASP A 9 -7.62 52.46 39.41
CA ASP A 9 -7.85 51.04 39.12
C ASP A 9 -7.59 50.80 37.62
N THR A 10 -7.23 49.57 37.25
CA THR A 10 -6.95 49.07 35.88
C THR A 10 -5.50 49.19 35.37
N ILE A 11 -4.56 48.51 36.06
CA ILE A 11 -3.50 47.77 35.34
C ILE A 11 -3.87 46.29 35.45
N GLY A 12 -4.69 45.86 34.50
CA GLY A 12 -5.13 44.48 34.35
C GLY A 12 -5.77 44.32 32.98
N ASN A 13 -5.14 43.49 32.15
CA ASN A 13 -5.64 42.93 30.90
C ASN A 13 -5.72 43.87 29.70
N LEU A 14 -4.87 43.58 28.70
CA LEU A 14 -5.19 43.52 27.26
C LEU A 14 -4.01 42.82 26.55
N GLN A 15 -3.79 41.54 26.89
CA GLN A 15 -3.39 40.58 25.86
C GLN A 15 -4.71 39.96 25.38
N PRO A 16 -5.00 39.93 24.07
CA PRO A 16 -6.16 39.19 23.59
C PRO A 16 -5.98 37.74 24.03
N ASN A 17 -7.00 37.22 24.70
CA ASN A 17 -6.99 35.88 25.26
C ASN A 17 -6.80 34.90 24.10
N VAL A 18 -5.81 34.01 24.18
CA VAL A 18 -5.54 32.98 23.15
C VAL A 18 -6.81 32.16 22.88
N PHE A 19 -7.70 32.05 23.88
CA PHE A 19 -9.03 31.45 23.77
C PHE A 19 -10.00 32.21 22.85
N GLU A 20 -9.94 33.54 22.79
CA GLU A 20 -10.80 34.35 21.91
C GLU A 20 -10.30 34.31 20.45
N LEU A 21 -8.99 34.21 20.24
CA LEU A 21 -8.38 33.95 18.92
C LEU A 21 -8.64 32.51 18.43
N GLU A 22 -8.56 31.53 19.33
CA GLU A 22 -8.93 30.14 19.00
C GLU A 22 -10.43 30.02 18.68
N ASN A 23 -11.31 30.72 19.41
CA ASN A 23 -12.74 30.72 19.11
C ASN A 23 -13.06 31.46 17.79
N ALA A 24 -12.40 32.57 17.49
CA ALA A 24 -12.58 33.28 16.21
C ALA A 24 -12.14 32.42 15.01
N VAL A 25 -11.03 31.69 15.14
CA VAL A 25 -10.55 30.75 14.12
C VAL A 25 -11.47 29.54 13.99
N MET A 26 -12.04 29.05 15.10
CA MET A 26 -13.01 27.93 15.09
C MET A 26 -14.37 28.34 14.51
N ASP A 27 -14.80 29.59 14.73
CA ASP A 27 -16.02 30.15 14.12
C ASP A 27 -15.84 30.36 12.61
N GLU A 28 -14.68 30.83 12.15
CA GLU A 28 -14.32 30.87 10.72
C GLU A 28 -14.23 29.46 10.10
N PHE A 29 -13.72 28.48 10.86
CA PHE A 29 -13.67 27.07 10.45
C PHE A 29 -15.07 26.46 10.32
N GLN A 30 -16.00 26.82 11.21
CA GLN A 30 -17.40 26.39 11.15
C GLN A 30 -18.16 27.04 9.99
N MET A 31 -17.76 28.25 9.56
CA MET A 31 -18.30 28.90 8.36
C MET A 31 -17.81 28.22 7.06
N LEU A 32 -16.54 27.76 7.02
CA LEU A 32 -16.00 27.00 5.89
C LEU A 32 -16.67 25.63 5.72
N ILE A 33 -17.03 24.98 6.84
CA ILE A 33 -17.73 23.68 6.84
C ILE A 33 -19.19 23.82 6.36
N ASN A 34 -19.80 25.00 6.52
CA ASN A 34 -21.22 25.25 6.22
C ASN A 34 -21.48 25.92 4.85
N GLY A 35 -20.48 26.03 3.96
CA GLY A 35 -20.70 26.31 2.54
C GLY A 35 -21.28 27.68 2.16
N LYS A 36 -21.06 28.75 2.93
CA LYS A 36 -21.43 30.11 2.48
C LYS A 36 -20.27 30.82 1.78
N THR A 37 -20.49 31.20 0.52
CA THR A 37 -19.58 32.03 -0.28
C THR A 37 -19.50 33.46 0.26
N PHE A 38 -18.30 34.04 0.35
CA PHE A 38 -18.15 35.49 0.45
C PHE A 38 -18.43 36.13 -0.91
N GLU A 39 -19.38 37.07 -0.95
CA GLU A 39 -19.45 38.09 -1.99
C GLU A 39 -18.23 39.03 -1.86
N ASP A 40 -17.75 39.51 -3.01
CA ASP A 40 -16.60 40.42 -3.20
C ASP A 40 -16.51 41.52 -2.13
N GLU A 41 -15.48 41.45 -1.27
CA GLU A 41 -14.64 42.57 -0.79
C GLU A 41 -13.71 42.06 0.34
N GLY A 42 -12.44 41.75 0.02
CA GLY A 42 -11.44 41.29 0.99
C GLY A 42 -10.68 42.44 1.67
N PRO A 43 -10.28 42.33 2.96
CA PRO A 43 -9.37 43.30 3.56
C PRO A 43 -7.91 42.94 3.24
N ARG A 44 -7.26 43.81 2.45
CA ARG A 44 -5.82 44.08 2.57
C ARG A 44 -5.55 44.53 4.00
N LEU A 45 -4.66 43.85 4.71
CA LEU A 45 -3.70 44.37 5.70
C LEU A 45 -3.20 43.19 6.56
N LEU A 46 -1.92 42.82 6.39
CA LEU A 46 -0.98 42.21 7.37
C LEU A 46 0.22 41.54 6.67
N LEU A 47 0.82 42.22 5.68
CA LEU A 47 2.09 41.80 5.04
C LEU A 47 3.09 42.96 4.90
N GLU A 48 3.02 43.95 5.79
CA GLU A 48 4.09 44.94 5.97
C GLU A 48 4.54 44.83 7.43
N ASN A 49 5.62 44.08 7.70
CA ASN A 49 6.59 44.31 8.80
C ASN A 49 7.55 43.13 9.02
N LEU A 50 8.17 42.59 7.96
CA LEU A 50 9.38 41.79 8.10
C LEU A 50 10.42 42.29 7.10
N GLN A 51 11.32 43.16 7.57
CA GLN A 51 12.53 43.53 6.83
C GLN A 51 13.54 42.37 6.84
N PRO A 52 14.18 42.03 5.71
CA PRO A 52 15.31 41.10 5.69
C PRO A 52 16.62 41.79 6.12
N ALA A 53 17.49 41.04 6.79
CA ALA A 53 18.84 41.45 7.16
C ALA A 53 19.77 41.60 5.93
N PRO A 54 20.86 42.39 5.99
CA PRO A 54 21.63 42.79 4.81
C PRO A 54 22.52 41.67 4.28
N ILE A 55 22.58 41.55 2.95
CA ILE A 55 23.52 40.73 2.19
C ILE A 55 24.75 41.60 1.90
N ASP A 56 25.93 41.11 2.27
CA ASP A 56 27.22 41.71 1.93
C ASP A 56 27.58 41.33 0.48
N GLN A 57 27.89 42.35 -0.34
CA GLN A 57 28.27 42.24 -1.73
C GLN A 57 29.80 42.32 -1.84
N ASN A 58 30.42 41.31 -2.46
CA ASN A 58 31.67 41.50 -3.19
C ASN A 58 31.85 40.43 -4.27
N ASP A 59 31.53 40.85 -5.50
CA ASP A 59 32.24 40.71 -6.76
C ASP A 59 32.68 39.34 -7.34
N ASN A 60 32.06 39.08 -8.51
CA ASN A 60 32.67 38.77 -9.81
C ASN A 60 33.66 37.59 -9.91
N TYR A 61 33.14 36.44 -10.33
CA TYR A 61 33.66 35.70 -11.50
C TYR A 61 32.48 35.02 -12.22
N LEU A 62 32.18 35.47 -13.44
CA LEU A 62 31.23 34.84 -14.37
C LEU A 62 32.02 34.21 -15.52
N GLN A 63 31.44 33.14 -16.07
CA GLN A 63 31.66 32.55 -17.41
C GLN A 63 32.87 31.61 -17.59
N ASP A 64 32.64 30.30 -17.39
CA ASP A 64 32.82 29.26 -18.42
C ASP A 64 32.43 27.86 -17.90
N GLU A 65 31.14 27.50 -17.79
CA GLU A 65 30.71 26.10 -17.57
C GLU A 65 29.39 25.78 -18.29
N GLY A 66 29.28 26.19 -19.56
CA GLY A 66 28.12 25.91 -20.42
C GLY A 66 28.27 24.69 -21.32
N ASP A 67 29.49 24.35 -21.76
CA ASP A 67 29.69 23.34 -22.83
C ASP A 67 30.29 22.00 -22.34
N PHE A 68 30.77 21.90 -21.10
CA PHE A 68 31.31 20.64 -20.56
C PHE A 68 30.22 19.68 -20.05
N SER A 69 29.05 20.19 -19.67
CA SER A 69 27.93 19.39 -19.16
C SER A 69 27.30 18.54 -20.27
N ASP A 70 27.02 19.15 -21.42
CA ASP A 70 26.21 18.52 -22.46
C ASP A 70 26.98 17.46 -23.25
N GLU A 71 28.30 17.63 -23.42
CA GLU A 71 29.19 16.62 -24.02
C GLU A 71 29.31 15.38 -23.12
N ILE A 72 29.38 15.58 -21.79
CA ILE A 72 29.43 14.49 -20.80
C ILE A 72 28.08 13.77 -20.73
N PHE A 73 26.96 14.49 -20.76
CA PHE A 73 25.63 13.86 -20.80
C PHE A 73 25.39 13.08 -22.09
N ARG A 74 25.86 13.58 -23.25
CA ARG A 74 25.81 12.85 -24.51
C ARG A 74 26.65 11.58 -24.48
N TYR A 75 27.87 11.65 -23.95
CA TYR A 75 28.77 10.50 -23.81
C TYR A 75 28.22 9.45 -22.82
N ILE A 76 27.61 9.87 -21.71
CA ILE A 76 26.94 8.98 -20.76
C ILE A 76 25.70 8.32 -21.41
N SER A 77 24.91 9.07 -22.19
CA SER A 77 23.80 8.48 -22.93
C SER A 77 24.24 7.52 -24.02
N GLU A 78 25.33 7.79 -24.74
CA GLU A 78 25.90 6.86 -25.73
C GLU A 78 26.43 5.59 -25.06
N MET A 79 27.17 5.69 -23.94
CA MET A 79 27.60 4.51 -23.18
C MET A 79 26.44 3.65 -22.66
N LEU A 80 25.37 4.29 -22.16
CA LEU A 80 24.20 3.57 -21.63
C LEU A 80 23.39 2.87 -22.74
N MET A 81 23.37 3.41 -23.95
CA MET A 81 22.68 2.81 -25.09
C MET A 81 23.50 1.68 -25.73
N ASP A 82 24.84 1.79 -25.72
CA ASP A 82 25.73 0.75 -26.24
C ASP A 82 25.84 -0.45 -25.27
N GLU A 83 25.84 -0.22 -23.94
CA GLU A 83 25.77 -1.28 -22.93
C GLU A 83 24.43 -2.05 -22.96
N GLU A 84 23.29 -1.36 -23.18
CA GLU A 84 21.98 -2.01 -23.31
C GLU A 84 21.89 -2.90 -24.57
N MET A 85 22.51 -2.50 -25.68
CA MET A 85 22.47 -3.26 -26.94
C MET A 85 23.39 -4.49 -26.91
N GLU A 86 24.58 -4.40 -26.29
CA GLU A 86 25.47 -5.55 -26.11
C GLU A 86 24.90 -6.56 -25.08
N GLU A 87 24.29 -6.11 -23.98
CA GLU A 87 23.59 -6.98 -23.03
C GLU A 87 22.34 -7.64 -23.65
N GLN A 88 21.54 -6.93 -24.45
CA GLN A 88 20.40 -7.52 -25.16
C GLN A 88 20.83 -8.58 -26.17
N THR A 89 21.96 -8.39 -26.84
CA THR A 89 22.51 -9.35 -27.80
C THR A 89 23.03 -10.61 -27.10
N TYR A 90 23.70 -10.46 -25.95
CA TYR A 90 24.16 -11.59 -25.12
C TYR A 90 22.98 -12.37 -24.51
N MET A 91 21.93 -11.68 -24.06
CA MET A 91 20.69 -12.27 -23.53
C MET A 91 19.90 -13.06 -24.57
N LEU A 92 19.84 -12.58 -25.82
CA LEU A 92 19.22 -13.33 -26.93
C LEU A 92 19.98 -14.63 -27.22
N GLN A 93 21.30 -14.60 -27.09
CA GLN A 93 22.16 -15.75 -27.34
C GLN A 93 22.05 -16.80 -26.22
N GLU A 94 22.05 -16.40 -24.94
CA GLU A 94 21.78 -17.31 -23.81
C GLU A 94 20.36 -17.88 -23.83
N SER A 95 19.35 -17.10 -24.25
CA SER A 95 17.96 -17.57 -24.38
C SER A 95 17.81 -18.67 -25.44
N LEU A 96 18.48 -18.51 -26.59
CA LEU A 96 18.52 -19.53 -27.65
C LEU A 96 19.25 -20.80 -27.21
N GLU A 97 20.34 -20.67 -26.44
CA GLU A 97 21.04 -21.81 -25.86
C GLU A 97 20.19 -22.56 -24.81
N LEU A 98 19.41 -21.83 -24.00
CA LEU A 98 18.50 -22.41 -23.03
C LEU A 98 17.37 -23.20 -23.72
N GLN A 99 16.77 -22.62 -24.76
CA GLN A 99 15.74 -23.30 -25.56
C GLN A 99 16.27 -24.53 -26.29
N ALA A 100 17.53 -24.50 -26.77
CA ALA A 100 18.17 -25.66 -27.38
C ALA A 100 18.41 -26.80 -26.36
N LYS A 101 18.81 -26.46 -25.12
CA LYS A 101 18.97 -27.43 -24.03
C LYS A 101 17.64 -28.02 -23.57
N GLU A 102 16.60 -27.21 -23.50
CA GLU A 102 15.25 -27.66 -23.13
C GLU A 102 14.67 -28.62 -24.18
N ARG A 103 14.85 -28.33 -25.49
CA ARG A 103 14.49 -29.25 -26.57
C ARG A 103 15.26 -30.56 -26.51
N SER A 104 16.57 -30.51 -26.26
CA SER A 104 17.40 -31.71 -26.12
C SER A 104 16.97 -32.58 -24.92
N PHE A 105 16.58 -31.95 -23.81
CA PHE A 105 16.05 -32.66 -22.64
C PHE A 105 14.70 -33.33 -22.94
N TYR A 106 13.82 -32.65 -23.68
CA TYR A 106 12.53 -33.18 -24.10
C TYR A 106 12.70 -34.38 -25.06
N GLU A 107 13.64 -34.31 -26.01
CA GLU A 107 13.96 -35.42 -26.92
C GLU A 107 14.51 -36.64 -26.19
N LEU A 108 15.35 -36.45 -25.16
CA LEU A 108 15.86 -37.53 -24.30
C LEU A 108 14.76 -38.22 -23.49
N LEU A 109 13.75 -37.46 -23.05
CA LEU A 109 12.59 -38.01 -22.35
C LEU A 109 11.70 -38.83 -23.29
N CYS A 110 11.52 -38.38 -24.54
CA CYS A 110 10.76 -39.12 -25.56
C CYS A 110 11.45 -40.41 -26.03
N GLN A 111 12.79 -40.46 -26.02
CA GLN A 111 13.54 -41.68 -26.38
C GLN A 111 13.50 -42.75 -25.27
N ARG A 112 13.32 -42.38 -24.00
CA ARG A 112 13.22 -43.33 -22.87
C ARG A 112 11.84 -43.98 -22.70
N SER A 113 10.79 -43.47 -23.34
CA SER A 113 9.44 -44.03 -23.26
C SER A 113 9.14 -45.07 -24.36
N SER A 114 10.14 -45.51 -25.11
CA SER A 114 9.95 -46.31 -26.34
C SER A 114 10.84 -47.56 -26.39
N THR A 115 11.01 -48.29 -25.29
CA THR A 115 11.59 -49.64 -25.32
C THR A 115 10.99 -50.52 -24.21
N ASP A 116 10.61 -51.73 -24.62
CA ASP A 116 10.38 -52.95 -23.84
C ASP A 116 8.94 -53.23 -23.35
N TYR A 117 8.19 -53.97 -24.19
CA TYR A 117 7.38 -55.11 -23.73
C TYR A 117 7.28 -56.14 -24.87
N ASP A 118 7.78 -57.35 -24.61
CA ASP A 118 7.49 -58.56 -25.39
C ASP A 118 7.04 -59.70 -24.45
N ASP A 119 6.42 -60.68 -25.09
CA ASP A 119 5.35 -61.61 -24.75
C ASP A 119 5.59 -62.71 -23.69
N SER A 120 4.47 -63.29 -23.21
CA SER A 120 4.22 -64.73 -22.97
C SER A 120 3.80 -65.28 -21.57
N LEU A 121 2.64 -65.98 -21.62
CA LEU A 121 2.23 -67.27 -21.00
C LEU A 121 1.58 -67.41 -19.59
N TYR A 122 0.25 -67.67 -19.63
CA TYR A 122 -0.60 -68.74 -19.04
C TYR A 122 -0.70 -69.10 -17.51
N THR A 123 -1.98 -69.09 -17.08
CA THR A 123 -2.77 -70.11 -16.32
C THR A 123 -2.94 -70.14 -14.79
N THR A 124 -4.24 -70.27 -14.44
CA THR A 124 -4.94 -71.08 -13.41
C THR A 124 -5.45 -70.46 -12.10
N GLU A 125 -6.66 -70.93 -11.76
CA GLU A 125 -7.70 -70.41 -10.86
C GLU A 125 -7.51 -70.70 -9.36
N ALA A 126 -8.29 -69.96 -8.55
CA ALA A 126 -9.14 -70.43 -7.44
C ALA A 126 -8.86 -69.91 -6.01
N ASN A 127 -9.79 -69.05 -5.56
CA ASN A 127 -10.44 -68.94 -4.25
C ASN A 127 -9.65 -69.23 -2.95
N LEU A 128 -9.52 -68.19 -2.10
CA LEU A 128 -9.87 -68.26 -0.67
C LEU A 128 -9.87 -66.86 -0.01
N ALA A 129 -10.96 -66.58 0.71
CA ALA A 129 -11.20 -65.37 1.47
C ALA A 129 -10.29 -65.23 2.70
N LYS A 130 -9.67 -64.06 2.88
CA LYS A 130 -9.69 -63.21 4.10
C LYS A 130 -8.44 -62.31 4.19
N LYS A 131 -8.72 -61.06 4.54
CA LYS A 131 -7.90 -60.07 5.25
C LYS A 131 -6.73 -59.40 4.52
N ASN A 132 -6.92 -58.08 4.40
CA ASN A 132 -5.95 -56.99 4.49
C ASN A 132 -4.85 -56.94 3.42
N GLN A 133 -5.01 -56.06 2.44
CA GLN A 133 -4.11 -54.92 2.20
C GLN A 133 -4.56 -54.08 0.99
N HIS A 134 -4.30 -52.79 1.08
CA HIS A 134 -4.64 -51.71 0.16
C HIS A 134 -3.86 -51.77 -1.18
N THR A 135 -4.52 -51.48 -2.29
CA THR A 135 -3.98 -50.92 -3.54
C THR A 135 -5.15 -50.17 -4.21
N TYR A 136 -5.21 -48.84 -4.16
CA TYR A 136 -4.70 -47.88 -5.18
C TYR A 136 -5.21 -48.19 -6.59
N GLU A 137 -6.44 -47.76 -6.89
CA GLU A 137 -6.83 -47.33 -8.23
C GLU A 137 -6.56 -45.83 -8.33
N ASN A 138 -5.78 -45.45 -9.35
CA ASN A 138 -5.52 -44.09 -9.75
C ASN A 138 -6.71 -43.59 -10.59
N ASP A 139 -7.69 -43.03 -9.91
CA ASP A 139 -8.61 -42.04 -10.46
C ASP A 139 -8.47 -40.81 -9.58
N CYS A 140 -7.99 -39.69 -10.15
CA CYS A 140 -7.79 -38.46 -9.39
C CYS A 140 -9.13 -37.74 -9.22
N GLU A 141 -10.06 -38.38 -8.49
CA GLU A 141 -11.23 -37.75 -7.91
C GLU A 141 -10.85 -37.15 -6.55
N GLU A 142 -10.94 -35.82 -6.45
CA GLU A 142 -10.99 -35.12 -5.17
C GLU A 142 -12.21 -35.62 -4.38
N GLN A 143 -12.00 -36.54 -3.44
CA GLN A 143 -13.01 -36.87 -2.44
C GLN A 143 -12.78 -36.16 -1.10
N PRO A 144 -13.88 -35.77 -0.44
CA PRO A 144 -13.92 -34.66 0.48
C PRO A 144 -13.48 -35.12 1.87
N SER A 145 -12.61 -34.35 2.50
CA SER A 145 -12.31 -34.52 3.93
C SER A 145 -13.62 -34.47 4.73
N LYS A 146 -13.99 -35.64 5.27
CA LYS A 146 -15.18 -35.91 6.07
C LYS A 146 -15.45 -34.79 7.09
N LYS A 147 -16.62 -34.17 6.94
CA LYS A 147 -17.48 -33.60 8.00
C LYS A 147 -16.74 -33.09 9.24
N LEU A 148 -15.94 -32.04 9.07
CA LEU A 148 -16.03 -30.94 10.02
C LEU A 148 -17.15 -30.07 9.47
N ALA A 149 -18.30 -30.11 10.14
CA ALA A 149 -19.27 -29.04 9.99
C ALA A 149 -18.48 -27.74 10.19
N ALA A 150 -18.28 -27.04 9.09
CA ALA A 150 -17.62 -25.76 8.99
C ALA A 150 -18.52 -24.74 9.69
N ILE A 151 -18.61 -24.83 11.02
CA ILE A 151 -19.10 -23.79 11.90
C ILE A 151 -17.99 -22.73 11.87
N TYR A 152 -17.99 -21.94 10.79
CA TYR A 152 -17.21 -20.72 10.74
C TYR A 152 -18.09 -19.65 11.37
N PRO A 153 -17.62 -19.00 12.45
CA PRO A 153 -18.39 -17.91 13.01
C PRO A 153 -18.48 -16.84 11.93
N GLU A 154 -19.70 -16.50 11.56
CA GLU A 154 -20.02 -15.14 11.12
C GLU A 154 -19.23 -14.19 12.03
N SER A 155 -18.52 -13.20 11.48
CA SER A 155 -17.99 -12.17 12.36
C SER A 155 -19.20 -11.41 12.92
N ASN A 156 -19.70 -11.85 14.07
CA ASN A 156 -20.66 -11.15 14.92
C ASN A 156 -19.99 -9.94 15.57
N VAL A 157 -19.13 -9.26 14.83
CA VAL A 157 -18.50 -8.01 15.25
C VAL A 157 -19.57 -6.95 15.03
N PRO A 158 -20.13 -6.36 16.10
CA PRO A 158 -21.16 -5.36 15.97
C PRO A 158 -20.67 -4.20 15.11
N ILE A 159 -21.56 -3.58 14.33
CA ILE A 159 -21.19 -2.45 13.46
C ILE A 159 -20.61 -1.29 14.30
N GLU A 160 -21.00 -1.21 15.56
CA GLU A 160 -20.51 -0.28 16.57
C GLU A 160 -18.99 -0.35 16.78
N GLU A 161 -18.38 -1.55 16.66
CA GLU A 161 -16.92 -1.70 16.76
C GLU A 161 -16.20 -1.19 15.49
N PHE A 162 -16.83 -1.31 14.32
CA PHE A 162 -16.32 -0.74 13.07
C PHE A 162 -16.44 0.78 13.05
N ASP A 163 -17.51 1.28 13.65
CA ASP A 163 -17.93 2.66 13.65
C ASP A 163 -16.88 3.61 14.25
N ASP A 164 -16.22 3.22 15.34
CA ASP A 164 -15.15 4.00 15.97
C ASP A 164 -13.94 4.15 15.04
N VAL A 165 -13.70 3.14 14.20
CA VAL A 165 -12.54 3.06 13.30
C VAL A 165 -12.83 3.63 11.92
N LEU A 166 -14.05 3.49 11.40
CA LEU A 166 -14.39 3.79 10.01
C LEU A 166 -15.11 5.13 9.84
N LEU A 167 -15.61 5.73 10.93
CA LEU A 167 -16.23 7.06 10.96
C LEU A 167 -15.43 8.04 11.84
N TYR A 168 -14.12 7.82 11.98
CA TYR A 168 -13.18 8.62 12.78
C TYR A 168 -12.98 10.07 12.30
N THR A 169 -13.67 10.50 11.24
CA THR A 169 -13.42 11.79 10.59
C THR A 169 -14.39 12.91 11.00
N VAL A 170 -15.37 12.60 11.86
CA VAL A 170 -16.41 13.57 12.25
C VAL A 170 -16.73 13.48 13.75
N GLY A 171 -16.90 14.63 14.39
CA GLY A 171 -17.52 14.77 15.70
C GLY A 171 -16.71 14.17 16.86
N GLU A 172 -17.37 13.45 17.76
CA GLU A 172 -16.74 12.86 18.95
C GLU A 172 -15.69 11.79 18.59
N ARG A 173 -15.85 11.12 17.44
CA ARG A 173 -14.96 10.03 17.02
C ARG A 173 -13.61 10.53 16.53
N GLU A 174 -13.58 11.71 15.90
CA GLU A 174 -12.32 12.38 15.56
C GLU A 174 -11.51 12.68 16.84
N LYS A 175 -12.17 13.16 17.89
CA LYS A 175 -11.52 13.42 19.19
C LYS A 175 -10.99 12.12 19.84
N ILE A 176 -11.74 11.02 19.75
CA ILE A 176 -11.30 9.70 20.24
C ILE A 176 -10.05 9.25 19.49
N PHE A 177 -10.06 9.37 18.16
CA PHE A 177 -8.92 9.00 17.32
C PHE A 177 -7.68 9.87 17.61
N GLU A 178 -7.85 11.19 17.75
CA GLU A 178 -6.78 12.11 18.14
C GLU A 178 -6.20 11.78 19.53
N SER A 179 -7.06 11.40 20.49
CA SER A 179 -6.62 10.93 21.80
C SER A 179 -5.79 9.65 21.67
N TYR A 180 -6.22 8.70 20.84
CA TYR A 180 -5.50 7.46 20.61
C TYR A 180 -4.11 7.70 19.98
N ILE A 181 -4.01 8.57 18.97
CA ILE A 181 -2.71 9.03 18.40
C ILE A 181 -1.82 9.60 19.51
N THR A 182 -2.40 10.42 20.39
CA THR A 182 -1.66 11.05 21.49
C THR A 182 -1.16 10.01 22.50
N ASP A 183 -1.95 8.98 22.77
CA ASP A 183 -1.59 7.92 23.70
C ASP A 183 -0.48 7.02 23.15
N LEU A 184 -0.50 6.66 21.87
CA LEU A 184 0.65 6.00 21.20
C LEU A 184 1.93 6.82 21.37
N LYS A 185 1.86 8.15 21.15
CA LYS A 185 3.00 9.06 21.35
C LYS A 185 3.49 9.10 22.81
N LYS A 186 2.58 9.06 23.79
CA LYS A 186 2.92 9.09 25.24
C LYS A 186 3.54 7.77 25.71
N ILE A 187 2.95 6.63 25.36
CA ILE A 187 3.42 5.29 25.74
C ILE A 187 4.85 5.08 25.23
N ARG A 188 5.12 5.48 23.99
CA ARG A 188 6.47 5.47 23.40
C ARG A 188 7.47 6.30 24.21
N ARG A 189 7.12 7.53 24.61
CA ARG A 189 8.02 8.38 25.43
C ARG A 189 8.34 7.71 26.78
N LYS A 190 7.40 6.99 27.37
CA LYS A 190 7.63 6.21 28.59
C LYS A 190 8.54 5.00 28.35
N SER A 191 8.38 4.27 27.25
CA SER A 191 9.26 3.14 26.93
C SER A 191 10.71 3.60 26.67
N ARG A 192 10.90 4.72 25.95
CA ARG A 192 12.22 5.37 25.78
C ARG A 192 12.85 5.87 27.08
N ARG A 193 12.04 6.35 28.04
CA ARG A 193 12.53 6.79 29.36
C ARG A 193 12.87 5.63 30.28
N LYS A 194 12.13 4.52 30.22
CA LYS A 194 12.49 3.26 30.92
C LYS A 194 13.76 2.62 30.36
N SER A 195 14.13 2.97 29.12
CA SER A 195 15.42 2.67 28.49
C SER A 195 16.43 3.82 28.60
N GLY A 196 16.20 4.79 29.51
CA GLY A 196 17.24 5.72 29.99
C GLY A 196 18.36 4.97 30.74
N PRO A 197 19.51 5.60 31.03
CA PRO A 197 20.75 4.89 31.31
C PRO A 197 20.64 4.10 32.61
N ILE A 198 20.23 2.84 32.48
CA ILE A 198 20.74 1.80 33.36
C ILE A 198 22.24 1.93 33.23
N GLU A 199 22.97 2.05 34.34
CA GLU A 199 24.40 1.73 34.38
C GLU A 199 24.54 0.29 33.88
N ARG A 200 24.55 0.14 32.55
CA ARG A 200 24.85 -1.09 31.86
C ARG A 200 26.29 -1.35 32.24
N LYS A 201 26.51 -2.38 33.05
CA LYS A 201 27.79 -3.10 33.01
C LYS A 201 28.13 -3.23 31.52
N ARG A 202 29.17 -2.52 31.07
CA ARG A 202 29.63 -2.46 29.68
C ARG A 202 30.03 -3.86 29.21
N GLY A 203 29.06 -4.71 28.88
CA GLY A 203 29.19 -5.58 27.73
C GLY A 203 28.99 -4.69 26.52
N LYS A 204 29.95 -4.67 25.59
CA LYS A 204 29.79 -3.97 24.31
C LYS A 204 28.50 -4.51 23.68
N GLU A 205 27.45 -3.70 23.56
CA GLU A 205 26.37 -4.01 22.62
C GLU A 205 27.02 -3.99 21.24
N GLU A 206 27.14 -5.17 20.65
CA GLU A 206 27.70 -5.33 19.32
C GLU A 206 26.75 -4.64 18.34
N PHE A 207 27.26 -3.62 17.64
CA PHE A 207 26.50 -2.97 16.59
C PHE A 207 26.42 -3.94 15.41
N ILE A 208 25.21 -4.46 15.16
CA ILE A 208 24.96 -5.39 14.06
C ILE A 208 24.43 -4.61 12.87
N ASP A 209 25.22 -4.56 11.79
CA ASP A 209 24.76 -4.02 10.52
C ASP A 209 23.91 -5.06 9.77
N PHE A 210 22.64 -5.16 10.16
CA PHE A 210 21.68 -6.07 9.51
C PHE A 210 21.55 -5.82 8.02
N ARG A 211 21.69 -4.57 7.57
CA ARG A 211 21.57 -4.24 6.15
C ARG A 211 22.68 -4.89 5.35
N SER A 212 23.92 -4.79 5.82
CA SER A 212 25.06 -5.45 5.17
C SER A 212 24.95 -6.97 5.25
N LEU A 213 24.54 -7.53 6.40
CA LEU A 213 24.34 -8.98 6.56
C LEU A 213 23.28 -9.52 5.60
N LEU A 214 22.11 -8.88 5.54
CA LEU A 214 21.01 -9.27 4.65
C LEU A 214 21.43 -9.18 3.18
N MET A 215 22.11 -8.10 2.79
CA MET A 215 22.55 -7.92 1.40
C MET A 215 23.61 -8.94 1.00
N ASN A 216 24.56 -9.26 1.89
CA ASN A 216 25.56 -10.29 1.64
C ASN A 216 24.90 -11.68 1.58
N CYS A 217 23.93 -11.95 2.45
CA CYS A 217 23.20 -13.21 2.41
C CYS A 217 22.44 -13.37 1.09
N ALA A 218 21.74 -12.33 0.64
CA ALA A 218 21.04 -12.35 -0.65
C ALA A 218 22.00 -12.62 -1.83
N LYS A 219 23.21 -12.04 -1.82
CA LYS A 219 24.25 -12.32 -2.82
C LYS A 219 24.71 -13.77 -2.78
N SER A 220 24.96 -14.33 -1.59
CA SER A 220 25.35 -15.75 -1.43
C SER A 220 24.24 -16.68 -1.92
N VAL A 221 22.98 -16.39 -1.61
CA VAL A 221 21.82 -17.14 -2.12
C VAL A 221 21.75 -17.07 -3.65
N ALA A 222 21.96 -15.89 -4.24
CA ALA A 222 21.98 -15.73 -5.70
C ALA A 222 23.12 -16.50 -6.37
N ALA A 223 24.27 -16.60 -5.71
CA ALA A 223 25.44 -17.34 -6.19
C ALA A 223 25.34 -18.87 -5.97
N GLY A 224 24.29 -19.36 -5.29
CA GLY A 224 24.17 -20.77 -4.93
C GLY A 224 25.12 -21.23 -3.82
N ASP A 225 25.80 -20.30 -3.12
CA ASP A 225 26.68 -20.62 -1.99
C ASP A 225 25.85 -20.81 -0.71
N ASN A 226 25.27 -22.01 -0.61
CA ASN A 226 24.41 -22.38 0.50
C ASN A 226 25.15 -22.41 1.85
N LEU A 227 26.46 -22.69 1.87
CA LEU A 227 27.23 -22.70 3.11
C LEU A 227 27.40 -21.28 3.65
N ALA A 228 27.85 -20.35 2.80
CA ALA A 228 27.98 -18.95 3.18
C ALA A 228 26.62 -18.34 3.55
N ALA A 229 25.57 -18.62 2.77
CA ALA A 229 24.22 -18.15 3.05
C ALA A 229 23.71 -18.65 4.40
N ASN A 230 23.86 -19.95 4.73
CA ASN A 230 23.44 -20.50 6.02
C ASN A 230 24.23 -19.89 7.19
N ASN A 231 25.53 -19.65 7.04
CA ASN A 231 26.32 -18.98 8.08
C ASN A 231 25.83 -17.55 8.33
N LEU A 232 25.50 -16.80 7.27
CA LEU A 232 24.96 -15.45 7.37
C LEU A 232 23.56 -15.45 7.98
N ILE A 233 22.69 -16.40 7.60
CA ILE A 233 21.37 -16.57 8.22
C ILE A 233 21.52 -16.82 9.72
N ASN A 234 22.40 -17.72 10.14
CA ASN A 234 22.62 -18.00 11.56
C ASN A 234 23.03 -16.74 12.33
N GLN A 235 23.96 -15.94 11.79
CA GLN A 235 24.33 -14.65 12.40
C GLN A 235 23.13 -13.69 12.46
N ILE A 236 22.33 -13.60 11.40
CA ILE A 236 21.11 -12.77 11.41
C ILE A 236 20.12 -13.27 12.49
N ARG A 237 19.94 -14.59 12.63
CA ARG A 237 19.03 -15.19 13.61
C ARG A 237 19.49 -15.03 15.06
N GLU A 238 20.79 -14.99 15.30
CA GLU A 238 21.36 -14.72 16.63
C GLU A 238 20.97 -13.34 17.17
N HIS A 239 20.77 -12.35 16.27
CA HIS A 239 20.52 -10.97 16.66
C HIS A 239 19.13 -10.42 16.28
N SER A 240 18.42 -11.05 15.35
CA SER A 240 17.07 -10.63 14.92
C SER A 240 15.99 -11.12 15.87
N SER A 241 14.89 -10.38 15.96
CA SER A 241 13.76 -10.71 16.83
C SER A 241 12.48 -10.06 16.33
N PRO A 242 11.34 -10.79 16.28
CA PRO A 242 10.05 -10.20 15.93
C PRO A 242 9.52 -9.26 17.03
N PHE A 243 10.18 -9.21 18.19
CA PHE A 243 9.83 -8.34 19.31
C PHE A 243 10.86 -7.23 19.55
N GLY A 244 11.94 -7.20 18.77
CA GLY A 244 13.07 -6.28 18.90
C GLY A 244 12.77 -4.84 18.46
N ASP A 245 13.82 -4.09 18.13
CA ASP A 245 13.69 -2.81 17.43
C ASP A 245 13.31 -2.97 15.95
N GLY A 246 13.17 -1.84 15.23
CA GLY A 246 12.79 -1.85 13.82
C GLY A 246 13.74 -2.68 12.93
N ASP A 247 15.05 -2.58 13.18
CA ASP A 247 16.07 -3.27 12.38
C ASP A 247 16.04 -4.79 12.66
N GLN A 248 15.95 -5.18 13.94
CA GLN A 248 15.83 -6.59 14.35
C GLN A 248 14.56 -7.25 13.80
N ARG A 249 13.44 -6.53 13.79
CA ARG A 249 12.16 -7.03 13.26
C ARG A 249 12.21 -7.19 11.75
N LEU A 250 12.70 -6.17 11.04
CA LEU A 250 12.91 -6.28 9.60
C LEU A 250 13.79 -7.47 9.25
N ALA A 251 14.94 -7.60 9.93
CA ALA A 251 15.88 -8.68 9.69
C ALA A 251 15.25 -10.05 9.94
N HIS A 252 14.39 -10.17 10.96
CA HIS A 252 13.65 -11.39 11.24
C HIS A 252 12.77 -11.82 10.06
N TYR A 253 11.98 -10.90 9.49
CA TYR A 253 11.09 -11.22 8.37
C TYR A 253 11.85 -11.44 7.05
N PHE A 254 12.90 -10.67 6.80
CA PHE A 254 13.75 -10.88 5.62
C PHE A 254 14.50 -12.22 5.67
N ALA A 255 14.96 -12.64 6.85
CA ALA A 255 15.56 -13.96 7.03
C ALA A 255 14.53 -15.09 6.77
N ASN A 256 13.26 -14.93 7.16
CA ASN A 256 12.21 -15.89 6.77
C ASN A 256 12.11 -16.02 5.24
N GLY A 257 12.19 -14.89 4.54
CA GLY A 257 12.18 -14.85 3.07
C GLY A 257 13.39 -15.56 2.45
N LEU A 258 14.59 -15.30 2.96
CA LEU A 258 15.83 -15.89 2.46
C LEU A 258 15.86 -17.41 2.69
N GLU A 259 15.47 -17.88 3.88
CA GLU A 259 15.35 -19.31 4.19
C GLU A 259 14.33 -20.01 3.29
N ALA A 260 13.14 -19.41 3.12
CA ALA A 260 12.10 -19.96 2.25
C ALA A 260 12.54 -20.02 0.78
N ARG A 261 13.30 -19.01 0.31
CA ARG A 261 13.89 -19.00 -1.02
C ARG A 261 14.90 -20.13 -1.19
N MET A 262 15.83 -20.27 -0.25
CA MET A 262 16.87 -21.31 -0.28
C MET A 262 16.26 -22.71 -0.26
N ALA A 263 15.17 -22.90 0.48
CA ALA A 263 14.46 -24.16 0.56
C ALA A 263 13.55 -24.44 -0.66
N GLY A 264 13.31 -23.45 -1.53
CA GLY A 264 12.36 -23.57 -2.63
C GLY A 264 10.90 -23.67 -2.19
N THR A 265 10.57 -23.22 -0.98
CA THR A 265 9.23 -23.36 -0.36
C THR A 265 8.46 -22.04 -0.27
N GLY A 266 8.99 -20.97 -0.84
CA GLY A 266 8.42 -19.61 -0.78
C GLY A 266 6.93 -19.56 -1.13
N SER A 267 6.56 -20.16 -2.26
CA SER A 267 5.19 -20.14 -2.76
C SER A 267 4.20 -20.90 -1.87
N ASP A 268 4.60 -22.06 -1.34
CA ASP A 268 3.76 -22.87 -0.46
C ASP A 268 3.55 -22.18 0.89
N ILE A 269 4.61 -21.59 1.45
CA ILE A 269 4.53 -20.80 2.67
C ILE A 269 3.65 -19.58 2.45
N TYR A 270 3.83 -18.84 1.35
CA TYR A 270 3.01 -17.67 1.04
C TYR A 270 1.53 -18.04 0.89
N LYS A 271 1.20 -19.10 0.13
CA LYS A 271 -0.17 -19.60 0.00
C LYS A 271 -0.76 -19.98 1.36
N ALA A 272 0.00 -20.68 2.21
CA ALA A 272 -0.46 -21.04 3.55
C ALA A 272 -0.73 -19.81 4.43
N LEU A 273 0.09 -18.76 4.32
CA LEU A 273 -0.11 -17.50 5.04
C LEU A 273 -1.32 -16.72 4.52
N VAL A 274 -1.53 -16.65 3.21
CA VAL A 274 -2.70 -15.99 2.61
C VAL A 274 -4.00 -16.74 2.93
N CYS A 275 -3.97 -18.07 2.98
CA CYS A 275 -5.10 -18.91 3.39
C CYS A 275 -5.38 -18.84 4.90
N ARG A 276 -4.48 -18.27 5.70
CA ARG A 276 -4.70 -18.12 7.14
C ARG A 276 -5.81 -17.09 7.37
N THR A 277 -6.96 -17.55 7.87
CA THR A 277 -8.08 -16.68 8.19
C THR A 277 -7.69 -15.69 9.27
N THR A 278 -7.43 -14.44 8.88
CA THR A 278 -7.41 -13.31 9.80
C THR A 278 -8.82 -12.78 9.89
N PHE A 279 -9.39 -12.73 11.10
CA PHE A 279 -10.74 -12.20 11.28
C PHE A 279 -10.78 -10.72 10.89
N ALA A 280 -11.89 -10.27 10.30
CA ALA A 280 -12.07 -8.87 9.90
C ALA A 280 -11.87 -7.90 11.09
N SER A 281 -12.19 -8.32 12.32
CA SER A 281 -11.95 -7.58 13.55
C SER A 281 -10.47 -7.41 13.89
N ASP A 282 -9.65 -8.44 13.71
CA ASP A 282 -8.21 -8.35 13.96
C ASP A 282 -7.54 -7.43 12.93
N TYR A 283 -7.96 -7.56 11.67
CA TYR A 283 -7.52 -6.65 10.61
C TYR A 283 -7.98 -5.20 10.88
N LEU A 284 -9.21 -4.99 11.36
CA LEU A 284 -9.72 -3.67 11.73
C LEU A 284 -8.87 -3.00 12.83
N LYS A 285 -8.48 -3.73 13.87
CA LYS A 285 -7.63 -3.20 14.96
C LYS A 285 -6.23 -2.83 14.47
N ALA A 286 -5.63 -3.69 13.64
CA ALA A 286 -4.36 -3.42 12.98
C ALA A 286 -4.46 -2.19 12.06
N TYR A 287 -5.51 -2.12 11.24
CA TYR A 287 -5.81 -0.99 10.39
C TYR A 287 -5.94 0.31 11.20
N TYR A 288 -6.68 0.31 12.31
CA TYR A 288 -6.82 1.48 13.18
C TYR A 288 -5.49 1.95 13.77
N THR A 289 -4.67 1.00 14.23
CA THR A 289 -3.30 1.28 14.71
C THR A 289 -2.43 1.87 13.60
N TYR A 290 -2.57 1.36 12.37
CA TYR A 290 -1.86 1.90 11.22
C TYR A 290 -2.30 3.33 10.89
N LEU A 291 -3.60 3.60 10.83
CA LEU A 291 -4.12 4.96 10.60
C LEU A 291 -3.61 5.96 11.64
N ALA A 292 -3.49 5.54 12.90
CA ALA A 292 -3.02 6.38 13.99
C ALA A 292 -1.50 6.62 13.97
N SER A 293 -0.74 5.69 13.38
CA SER A 293 0.73 5.74 13.37
C SER A 293 1.32 6.25 12.06
N SER A 294 0.57 6.18 10.96
CA SER A 294 0.97 6.58 9.63
C SER A 294 -0.14 7.34 8.90
N PRO A 295 0.17 8.45 8.21
CA PRO A 295 -0.82 9.19 7.44
C PRO A 295 -1.14 8.51 6.10
N PHE A 296 -0.37 7.53 5.63
CA PHE A 296 -0.41 7.09 4.24
C PHE A 296 -1.81 6.68 3.77
N ILE A 297 -2.45 5.74 4.47
CA ILE A 297 -3.80 5.27 4.11
C ILE A 297 -4.88 6.33 4.36
N ASN A 298 -4.83 7.00 5.52
CA ASN A 298 -5.81 8.03 5.86
C ASN A 298 -5.78 9.17 4.84
N LEU A 299 -4.58 9.67 4.51
CA LEU A 299 -4.40 10.79 3.60
C LEU A 299 -4.82 10.46 2.17
N ALA A 300 -4.44 9.28 1.66
CA ALA A 300 -4.87 8.85 0.33
C ALA A 300 -6.39 8.73 0.24
N ASN A 301 -7.02 8.09 1.23
CA ASN A 301 -8.48 8.00 1.32
C ASN A 301 -9.12 9.38 1.42
N PHE A 302 -8.59 10.28 2.25
CA PHE A 302 -9.09 11.65 2.41
C PHE A 302 -9.05 12.43 1.09
N VAL A 303 -7.89 12.43 0.42
CA VAL A 303 -7.69 13.13 -0.86
C VAL A 303 -8.57 12.52 -1.95
N ALA A 304 -8.63 11.19 -2.07
CA ALA A 304 -9.47 10.51 -3.04
C ALA A 304 -10.96 10.84 -2.81
N ASN A 305 -11.44 10.66 -1.58
CA ASN A 305 -12.83 10.90 -1.20
C ASN A 305 -13.24 12.36 -1.44
N LYS A 306 -12.44 13.33 -1.00
CA LYS A 306 -12.74 14.75 -1.21
C LYS A 306 -12.65 15.15 -2.68
N CYS A 307 -11.70 14.62 -3.44
CA CYS A 307 -11.64 14.84 -4.88
C CYS A 307 -12.92 14.36 -5.58
N ILE A 308 -13.42 13.17 -5.22
CA ILE A 308 -14.69 12.63 -5.74
C ILE A 308 -15.86 13.55 -5.35
N VAL A 309 -15.96 13.98 -4.08
CA VAL A 309 -17.03 14.88 -3.62
C VAL A 309 -17.02 16.20 -4.40
N ILE A 310 -15.86 16.86 -4.51
CA ILE A 310 -15.71 18.14 -5.21
C ILE A 310 -16.11 18.01 -6.68
N LYS A 311 -15.66 16.96 -7.37
CA LYS A 311 -15.91 16.80 -8.81
C LYS A 311 -17.31 16.29 -9.14
N SER A 312 -17.98 15.62 -8.20
CA SER A 312 -19.34 15.13 -8.34
C SER A 312 -20.40 15.99 -7.65
N GLU A 313 -20.06 17.23 -7.25
CA GLU A 313 -20.92 18.15 -6.48
C GLU A 313 -22.33 18.35 -7.08
N LYS A 314 -22.48 18.25 -8.40
CA LYS A 314 -23.76 18.42 -9.11
C LYS A 314 -24.36 17.11 -9.62
N ALA A 315 -23.68 15.98 -9.44
CA ALA A 315 -24.13 14.69 -9.92
C ALA A 315 -25.30 14.19 -9.05
N MET A 316 -26.40 13.75 -9.67
CA MET A 316 -27.50 13.10 -8.96
C MET A 316 -27.30 11.59 -8.81
N ARG A 317 -26.37 11.03 -9.59
CA ARG A 317 -26.02 9.62 -9.63
C ARG A 317 -24.50 9.52 -9.67
N LEU A 318 -23.93 8.80 -8.71
CA LEU A 318 -22.50 8.60 -8.57
C LEU A 318 -22.20 7.10 -8.61
N HIS A 319 -21.33 6.69 -9.52
CA HIS A 319 -20.82 5.33 -9.61
C HIS A 319 -19.33 5.30 -9.30
N ILE A 320 -18.98 4.67 -8.19
CA ILE A 320 -17.59 4.41 -7.82
C ILE A 320 -17.25 2.99 -8.27
N ILE A 321 -16.17 2.85 -9.05
CA ILE A 321 -15.61 1.56 -9.44
C ILE A 321 -14.26 1.43 -8.74
N ASP A 322 -14.20 0.58 -7.73
CA ASP A 322 -13.07 0.45 -6.81
C ASP A 322 -12.28 -0.83 -7.07
N PHE A 323 -11.12 -0.69 -7.71
CA PHE A 323 -10.18 -1.78 -7.97
C PHE A 323 -9.30 -2.02 -6.74
N GLY A 324 -9.49 -3.17 -6.10
CA GLY A 324 -8.80 -3.54 -4.86
C GLY A 324 -9.58 -3.15 -3.61
N VAL A 325 -10.92 -3.17 -3.66
CA VAL A 325 -11.79 -2.71 -2.56
C VAL A 325 -11.49 -3.36 -1.20
N LEU A 326 -10.98 -4.60 -1.19
CA LEU A 326 -10.67 -5.36 0.03
C LEU A 326 -11.86 -5.38 1.01
N TYR A 327 -11.69 -4.77 2.19
CA TYR A 327 -12.73 -4.64 3.21
C TYR A 327 -13.61 -3.40 3.00
N GLY A 328 -13.37 -2.55 2.02
CA GLY A 328 -14.16 -1.35 1.75
C GLY A 328 -14.10 -0.28 2.85
N PHE A 329 -13.02 -0.23 3.64
CA PHE A 329 -12.87 0.67 4.78
C PHE A 329 -12.78 2.16 4.42
N GLN A 330 -12.48 2.49 3.16
CA GLN A 330 -12.48 3.87 2.66
C GLN A 330 -13.89 4.49 2.67
N TRP A 331 -14.90 3.69 2.33
CA TRP A 331 -16.22 4.19 1.90
C TRP A 331 -17.21 4.59 3.01
N PRO A 332 -17.17 4.09 4.26
CA PRO A 332 -18.10 4.53 5.30
C PRO A 332 -18.05 6.04 5.58
N SER A 333 -16.85 6.61 5.74
CA SER A 333 -16.66 8.05 5.91
C SER A 333 -17.12 8.86 4.68
N PHE A 334 -16.95 8.29 3.48
CA PHE A 334 -17.43 8.88 2.23
C PHE A 334 -18.96 8.91 2.18
N ILE A 335 -19.63 7.80 2.52
CA ILE A 335 -21.09 7.70 2.59
C ILE A 335 -21.64 8.72 3.59
N GLN A 336 -21.02 8.85 4.76
CA GLN A 336 -21.38 9.89 5.74
C GLN A 336 -21.27 11.29 5.13
N SER A 337 -20.12 11.59 4.49
CA SER A 337 -19.91 12.90 3.86
C SER A 337 -20.90 13.21 2.74
N LEU A 338 -21.41 12.21 2.02
CA LEU A 338 -22.44 12.40 1.00
C LEU A 338 -23.82 12.72 1.59
N ALA A 339 -24.14 12.17 2.76
CA ALA A 339 -25.41 12.45 3.44
C ALA A 339 -25.53 13.91 3.88
N GLU A 340 -24.39 14.57 4.13
CA GLU A 340 -24.28 15.97 4.51
C GLU A 340 -24.25 16.94 3.32
N ARG A 341 -24.29 16.42 2.08
CA ARG A 341 -24.24 17.24 0.86
C ARG A 341 -25.47 18.15 0.76
N GLU A 342 -25.25 19.41 0.37
CA GLU A 342 -26.32 20.36 0.09
C GLU A 342 -27.22 19.85 -1.05
N GLY A 343 -28.54 19.91 -0.86
CA GLY A 343 -29.50 19.31 -1.78
C GLY A 343 -29.74 17.80 -1.59
N GLY A 344 -29.01 17.16 -0.66
CA GLY A 344 -29.16 15.75 -0.29
C GLY A 344 -28.17 14.82 -1.02
N PRO A 345 -28.07 13.55 -0.57
CA PRO A 345 -27.16 12.58 -1.15
C PRO A 345 -27.60 12.14 -2.56
N PRO A 346 -26.64 11.90 -3.49
CA PRO A 346 -26.96 11.27 -4.78
C PRO A 346 -27.33 9.79 -4.60
N LYS A 347 -27.89 9.16 -5.64
CA LYS A 347 -27.88 7.69 -5.72
C LYS A 347 -26.43 7.25 -5.87
N LEU A 348 -25.93 6.50 -4.88
CA LEU A 348 -24.58 5.96 -4.85
C LEU A 348 -24.58 4.50 -5.30
N ARG A 349 -23.82 4.18 -6.34
CA ARG A 349 -23.40 2.80 -6.64
C ARG A 349 -21.94 2.63 -6.35
N ILE A 350 -21.58 1.54 -5.68
CA ILE A 350 -20.19 1.09 -5.59
C ILE A 350 -20.05 -0.28 -6.27
N THR A 351 -19.24 -0.36 -7.31
CA THR A 351 -18.74 -1.63 -7.84
C THR A 351 -17.39 -1.91 -7.21
N GLY A 352 -17.35 -2.84 -6.27
CA GLY A 352 -16.10 -3.32 -5.71
C GLY A 352 -15.51 -4.42 -6.58
N ILE A 353 -14.21 -4.36 -6.85
CA ILE A 353 -13.46 -5.38 -7.58
C ILE A 353 -12.30 -5.86 -6.70
N ASP A 354 -12.16 -7.17 -6.49
CA ASP A 354 -10.98 -7.73 -5.80
C ASP A 354 -10.63 -9.11 -6.37
N PHE A 355 -9.43 -9.58 -6.08
CA PHE A 355 -9.02 -10.92 -6.46
C PHE A 355 -9.85 -11.99 -5.70
N PRO A 356 -10.20 -13.11 -6.36
CA PRO A 356 -10.89 -14.22 -5.72
C PRO A 356 -10.15 -14.71 -4.47
N GLN A 357 -10.89 -14.94 -3.38
CA GLN A 357 -10.36 -15.63 -2.20
C GLN A 357 -10.05 -17.10 -2.52
N PRO A 358 -9.00 -17.67 -1.91
CA PRO A 358 -8.79 -19.12 -1.97
C PRO A 358 -9.95 -19.87 -1.28
N GLY A 359 -10.20 -21.11 -1.71
CA GLY A 359 -11.25 -21.97 -1.16
C GLY A 359 -12.61 -21.85 -1.86
N PHE A 360 -13.66 -22.36 -1.21
CA PHE A 360 -14.99 -22.56 -1.83
C PHE A 360 -15.85 -21.31 -1.94
N ARG A 361 -15.43 -20.18 -1.33
CA ARG A 361 -16.20 -18.92 -1.34
C ARG A 361 -15.35 -17.73 -1.83
N PRO A 362 -14.98 -17.71 -3.12
CA PRO A 362 -14.07 -16.71 -3.67
C PRO A 362 -14.55 -15.26 -3.54
N ALA A 363 -15.86 -15.02 -3.41
CA ALA A 363 -16.46 -13.69 -3.31
C ALA A 363 -16.85 -13.27 -1.87
N GLU A 364 -16.66 -14.13 -0.86
CA GLU A 364 -17.23 -13.90 0.49
C GLU A 364 -16.77 -12.59 1.13
N ARG A 365 -15.47 -12.27 1.04
CA ARG A 365 -14.92 -11.03 1.60
C ARG A 365 -15.57 -9.78 1.00
N ILE A 366 -15.74 -9.77 -0.33
CA ILE A 366 -16.27 -8.60 -1.04
C ILE A 366 -17.79 -8.48 -0.85
N GLU A 367 -18.49 -9.61 -0.76
CA GLU A 367 -19.92 -9.64 -0.42
C GLU A 367 -20.18 -9.15 1.01
N GLU A 368 -19.35 -9.53 1.99
CA GLU A 368 -19.44 -9.00 3.36
C GLU A 368 -19.17 -7.49 3.38
N SER A 369 -18.19 -7.02 2.60
CA SER A 369 -17.92 -5.59 2.46
C SER A 369 -19.12 -4.83 1.90
N GLY A 370 -19.76 -5.37 0.85
CA GLY A 370 -21.01 -4.83 0.30
C GLY A 370 -22.14 -4.76 1.32
N ARG A 371 -22.35 -5.82 2.11
CA ARG A 371 -23.35 -5.85 3.19
C ARG A 371 -23.08 -4.78 4.25
N ARG A 372 -21.82 -4.61 4.67
CA ARG A 372 -21.42 -3.57 5.62
C ARG A 372 -21.63 -2.16 5.07
N LEU A 373 -21.26 -1.90 3.82
CA LEU A 373 -21.49 -0.59 3.18
C LEU A 373 -22.99 -0.28 3.02
N ALA A 374 -23.81 -1.28 2.70
CA ALA A 374 -25.26 -1.10 2.64
C ALA A 374 -25.85 -0.69 4.00
N ARG A 375 -25.34 -1.25 5.12
CA ARG A 375 -25.75 -0.84 6.47
C ARG A 375 -25.36 0.61 6.76
N TYR A 376 -24.18 1.06 6.36
CA TYR A 376 -23.78 2.47 6.49
C TYR A 376 -24.66 3.41 5.66
N ALA A 377 -24.94 3.04 4.41
CA ALA A 377 -25.82 3.82 3.55
C ALA A 377 -27.24 3.92 4.14
N GLN A 378 -27.77 2.81 4.68
CA GLN A 378 -29.04 2.81 5.39
C GLN A 378 -29.01 3.72 6.63
N LYS A 379 -27.93 3.64 7.43
CA LYS A 379 -27.74 4.46 8.63
C LYS A 379 -27.75 5.96 8.33
N PHE A 380 -27.19 6.37 7.19
CA PHE A 380 -27.09 7.78 6.79
C PHE A 380 -28.13 8.19 5.74
N ASN A 381 -29.13 7.35 5.45
CA ASN A 381 -30.19 7.60 4.46
C ASN A 381 -29.66 7.94 3.05
N VAL A 382 -28.58 7.27 2.63
CA VAL A 382 -28.02 7.40 1.27
C VAL A 382 -28.62 6.31 0.37
N PRO A 383 -29.25 6.65 -0.77
CA PRO A 383 -29.73 5.66 -1.72
C PRO A 383 -28.55 4.87 -2.31
N PHE A 384 -28.52 3.56 -2.12
CA PHE A 384 -27.30 2.77 -2.31
C PHE A 384 -27.49 1.46 -3.06
N GLU A 385 -26.50 1.13 -3.90
CA GLU A 385 -26.37 -0.15 -4.58
C GLU A 385 -24.91 -0.63 -4.52
N PHE A 386 -24.71 -1.92 -4.28
CA PHE A 386 -23.38 -2.54 -4.32
C PHE A 386 -23.31 -3.66 -5.36
N ASN A 387 -22.27 -3.65 -6.18
CA ASN A 387 -21.98 -4.70 -7.14
C ASN A 387 -20.61 -5.34 -6.82
N ALA A 388 -20.62 -6.61 -6.42
CA ALA A 388 -19.41 -7.34 -6.05
C ALA A 388 -18.81 -8.08 -7.25
N ILE A 389 -17.52 -7.87 -7.53
CA ILE A 389 -16.78 -8.59 -8.57
C ILE A 389 -15.54 -9.23 -7.96
N ALA A 390 -15.57 -10.55 -7.78
CA ALA A 390 -14.40 -11.35 -7.40
C ALA A 390 -13.83 -12.03 -8.65
N LYS A 391 -12.90 -11.36 -9.33
CA LYS A 391 -12.26 -11.82 -10.57
C LYS A 391 -10.81 -11.34 -10.65
N LYS A 392 -10.02 -11.98 -11.52
CA LYS A 392 -8.78 -11.35 -12.00
C LYS A 392 -9.16 -10.06 -12.73
N TRP A 393 -8.49 -8.96 -12.44
CA TRP A 393 -8.93 -7.64 -12.91
C TRP A 393 -8.88 -7.54 -14.44
N GLU A 394 -7.89 -8.17 -15.05
CA GLU A 394 -7.73 -8.25 -16.51
C GLU A 394 -8.83 -9.04 -17.21
N THR A 395 -9.66 -9.81 -16.48
CA THR A 395 -10.79 -10.56 -17.05
C THR A 395 -12.14 -9.89 -16.80
N VAL A 396 -12.17 -8.74 -16.13
CA VAL A 396 -13.39 -7.94 -15.92
C VAL A 396 -13.79 -7.31 -17.24
N ARG A 397 -15.08 -7.38 -17.57
CA ARG A 397 -15.66 -6.76 -18.77
C ARG A 397 -16.54 -5.58 -18.40
N ILE A 398 -16.77 -4.67 -19.34
CA ILE A 398 -17.60 -3.46 -19.13
C ILE A 398 -19.01 -3.85 -18.67
N GLU A 399 -19.57 -4.93 -19.19
CA GLU A 399 -20.93 -5.39 -18.86
C GLU A 399 -21.02 -5.86 -17.40
N ASP A 400 -19.91 -6.35 -16.82
CA ASP A 400 -19.88 -6.78 -15.42
C ASP A 400 -20.05 -5.58 -14.46
N LEU A 401 -19.73 -4.36 -14.91
CA LEU A 401 -19.71 -3.15 -14.08
C LEU A 401 -21.10 -2.57 -13.82
N LYS A 402 -22.11 -2.98 -14.61
CA LYS A 402 -23.51 -2.51 -14.51
C LYS A 402 -23.63 -0.99 -14.54
N MET A 403 -22.89 -0.37 -15.45
CA MET A 403 -22.97 1.07 -15.67
C MET A 403 -24.36 1.45 -16.17
N GLU A 404 -24.89 2.57 -15.69
CA GLU A 404 -26.13 3.15 -16.21
C GLU A 404 -25.86 4.52 -16.83
N LYS A 405 -26.84 5.06 -17.56
CA LYS A 405 -26.73 6.39 -18.16
C LYS A 405 -26.78 7.48 -17.09
N ASP A 406 -26.19 8.63 -17.40
CA ASP A 406 -26.23 9.86 -16.61
C ASP A 406 -25.57 9.74 -15.22
N GLU A 407 -24.54 8.91 -15.13
CA GLU A 407 -23.69 8.76 -13.95
C GLU A 407 -22.43 9.58 -14.04
N PHE A 408 -22.08 10.21 -12.92
CA PHE A 408 -20.69 10.57 -12.67
C PHE A 408 -19.93 9.29 -12.29
N VAL A 409 -18.94 8.90 -13.06
CA VAL A 409 -18.16 7.68 -12.86
C VAL A 409 -16.78 8.03 -12.32
N ALA A 410 -16.50 7.59 -11.09
CA ALA A 410 -15.19 7.68 -10.46
C ALA A 410 -14.55 6.30 -10.41
N VAL A 411 -13.39 6.12 -11.05
CA VAL A 411 -12.56 4.93 -10.86
C VAL A 411 -11.55 5.20 -9.75
N ASN A 412 -11.50 4.32 -8.76
CA ASN A 412 -10.56 4.37 -7.63
C ASN A 412 -9.68 3.12 -7.68
N CYS A 413 -8.36 3.29 -7.54
CA CYS A 413 -7.43 2.18 -7.39
C CYS A 413 -6.26 2.62 -6.51
N LEU A 414 -6.27 2.18 -5.25
CA LEU A 414 -5.25 2.57 -4.27
C LEU A 414 -4.43 1.33 -3.87
N TYR A 415 -3.09 1.46 -3.87
CA TYR A 415 -2.09 0.46 -3.45
C TYR A 415 -1.99 -0.82 -4.31
N ARG A 416 -3.11 -1.33 -4.80
CA ARG A 416 -3.28 -2.73 -5.22
C ARG A 416 -2.92 -3.02 -6.67
N ALA A 417 -2.60 -1.99 -7.45
CA ALA A 417 -2.18 -2.15 -8.84
C ALA A 417 -0.81 -2.85 -8.97
N GLU A 418 -0.01 -2.88 -7.89
CA GLU A 418 1.24 -3.65 -7.85
C GLU A 418 1.00 -5.17 -7.95
N ASN A 419 -0.19 -5.63 -7.59
CA ASN A 419 -0.59 -7.04 -7.67
C ASN A 419 -0.99 -7.49 -9.09
N LEU A 420 -1.08 -6.55 -10.04
CA LEU A 420 -1.28 -6.87 -11.44
C LEU A 420 -0.01 -7.46 -12.04
N ARG A 421 -0.19 -8.42 -12.93
CA ARG A 421 0.92 -9.14 -13.55
C ARG A 421 1.56 -8.31 -14.66
N ASP A 422 2.89 -8.39 -14.70
CA ASP A 422 3.67 -8.16 -15.92
C ASP A 422 4.32 -9.50 -16.27
N GLU A 423 3.78 -10.16 -17.30
CA GLU A 423 4.38 -11.37 -17.86
C GLU A 423 5.15 -11.00 -19.13
N GLU A 424 6.37 -11.53 -19.25
CA GLU A 424 7.09 -11.63 -20.52
C GLU A 424 6.56 -12.88 -21.24
N GLY A 425 6.06 -12.73 -22.47
CA GLY A 425 5.56 -13.84 -23.30
C GLY A 425 4.05 -13.84 -23.59
N LEU A 426 3.26 -13.00 -22.94
CA LEU A 426 1.89 -12.68 -23.39
C LEU A 426 1.92 -11.52 -24.41
N ASN A 427 0.97 -11.51 -25.35
CA ASN A 427 0.83 -10.41 -26.31
C ASN A 427 0.59 -9.04 -25.62
N GLU A 428 0.09 -9.03 -24.38
CA GLU A 428 -0.16 -7.82 -23.60
C GLU A 428 -0.17 -8.08 -22.07
N CYS A 429 0.44 -7.19 -21.26
CA CYS A 429 0.50 -7.37 -19.80
C CYS A 429 -0.81 -6.95 -19.08
N SER A 430 -1.08 -7.53 -17.90
CA SER A 430 -2.32 -7.29 -17.14
C SER A 430 -2.50 -5.82 -16.72
N ARG A 431 -1.42 -5.10 -16.40
CA ARG A 431 -1.48 -3.66 -16.12
C ARG A 431 -2.05 -2.89 -17.31
N THR A 432 -1.60 -3.19 -18.53
CA THR A 432 -2.09 -2.53 -19.74
C THR A 432 -3.53 -2.93 -20.07
N MET A 433 -3.89 -4.21 -19.90
CA MET A 433 -5.27 -4.67 -20.09
C MET A 433 -6.26 -3.97 -19.14
N VAL A 434 -5.89 -3.83 -17.86
CA VAL A 434 -6.72 -3.11 -16.88
C VAL A 434 -6.81 -1.62 -17.21
N LEU A 435 -5.70 -0.96 -17.59
CA LEU A 435 -5.75 0.44 -18.00
C LEU A 435 -6.61 0.63 -19.27
N LYS A 436 -6.57 -0.30 -20.22
CA LYS A 436 -7.48 -0.31 -21.38
C LYS A 436 -8.95 -0.48 -20.97
N LEU A 437 -9.23 -1.34 -19.99
CA LEU A 437 -10.59 -1.45 -19.41
C LEU A 437 -11.02 -0.13 -18.79
N ILE A 438 -10.18 0.49 -17.95
CA ILE A 438 -10.47 1.79 -17.34
C ILE A 438 -10.67 2.87 -18.42
N ARG A 439 -9.90 2.84 -19.51
CA ARG A 439 -10.10 3.76 -20.64
C ARG A 439 -11.45 3.56 -21.33
N LYS A 440 -11.90 2.30 -21.48
CA LYS A 440 -13.21 1.92 -22.03
C LYS A 440 -14.38 2.29 -21.11
N ILE A 441 -14.18 2.27 -19.79
CA ILE A 441 -15.15 2.80 -18.82
C ILE A 441 -15.40 4.29 -19.09
N SER A 442 -14.39 5.00 -19.59
CA SER A 442 -14.42 6.45 -19.85
C SER A 442 -14.87 7.24 -18.60
N PRO A 443 -14.19 7.06 -17.45
CA PRO A 443 -14.60 7.70 -16.21
C PRO A 443 -14.43 9.22 -16.27
N ASP A 444 -15.26 9.94 -15.51
CA ASP A 444 -15.08 11.38 -15.28
C ASP A 444 -13.77 11.66 -14.56
N ILE A 445 -13.41 10.78 -13.62
CA ILE A 445 -12.10 10.78 -12.96
C ILE A 445 -11.59 9.37 -12.67
N PHE A 446 -10.28 9.22 -12.77
CA PHE A 446 -9.55 8.06 -12.30
C PHE A 446 -8.54 8.48 -11.24
N ILE A 447 -8.68 8.00 -10.01
CA ILE A 447 -7.76 8.24 -8.90
C ILE A 447 -6.89 7.00 -8.73
N HIS A 448 -5.58 7.19 -8.84
CA HIS A 448 -4.61 6.10 -8.75
C HIS A 448 -3.50 6.43 -7.76
N GLU A 449 -3.30 5.55 -6.80
CA GLU A 449 -2.16 5.60 -5.87
C GLU A 449 -1.24 4.42 -6.09
N VAL A 450 0.07 4.71 -6.05
CA VAL A 450 1.13 3.76 -6.33
C VAL A 450 2.05 3.61 -5.12
N VAL A 451 2.43 2.36 -4.84
CA VAL A 451 3.56 2.07 -3.96
C VAL A 451 4.85 2.42 -4.72
N ASN A 452 5.54 3.46 -4.29
CA ASN A 452 6.72 3.96 -4.99
C ASN A 452 7.96 3.14 -4.63
N ALA A 453 8.11 1.99 -5.26
CA ALA A 453 9.27 1.11 -5.11
C ALA A 453 9.61 0.36 -6.40
N SER A 454 10.81 -0.21 -6.47
CA SER A 454 11.35 -0.88 -7.67
C SER A 454 11.61 -2.37 -7.44
N TYR A 455 10.82 -3.04 -6.59
CA TYR A 455 10.94 -4.48 -6.37
C TYR A 455 10.10 -5.35 -7.34
N GLY A 456 9.48 -4.75 -8.37
CA GLY A 456 8.89 -5.48 -9.49
C GLY A 456 9.91 -6.20 -10.40
N LEU A 457 11.19 -5.83 -10.34
CA LEU A 457 12.27 -6.30 -11.23
C LEU A 457 12.49 -7.83 -11.21
N PRO A 458 12.90 -8.45 -12.34
CA PRO A 458 13.11 -9.90 -12.42
C PRO A 458 14.36 -10.36 -11.67
N PHE A 459 15.42 -9.54 -11.63
CA PHE A 459 16.71 -9.89 -11.02
C PHE A 459 16.66 -9.88 -9.49
N PHE A 460 16.91 -11.03 -8.87
CA PHE A 460 16.73 -11.24 -7.43
C PHE A 460 17.53 -10.27 -6.55
N VAL A 461 18.84 -10.10 -6.77
CA VAL A 461 19.70 -9.26 -5.91
C VAL A 461 19.28 -7.79 -5.96
N THR A 462 18.99 -7.28 -7.16
CA THR A 462 18.49 -5.91 -7.36
C THR A 462 17.13 -5.74 -6.69
N ARG A 463 16.20 -6.66 -6.95
CA ARG A 463 14.87 -6.68 -6.33
C ARG A 463 14.97 -6.70 -4.80
N PHE A 464 15.81 -7.56 -4.24
CA PHE A 464 16.01 -7.69 -2.79
C PHE A 464 16.48 -6.38 -2.16
N ARG A 465 17.43 -5.69 -2.81
CA ARG A 465 17.92 -4.38 -2.36
C ARG A 465 16.80 -3.34 -2.35
N GLU A 466 16.00 -3.26 -3.42
CA GLU A 466 14.89 -2.30 -3.51
C GLU A 466 13.78 -2.60 -2.51
N ALA A 467 13.49 -3.89 -2.27
CA ALA A 467 12.58 -4.34 -1.22
C ALA A 467 13.11 -3.93 0.17
N LEU A 468 14.39 -4.19 0.45
CA LEU A 468 15.04 -3.82 1.70
C LEU A 468 14.90 -2.32 1.97
N TYR A 469 15.13 -1.47 0.97
CA TYR A 469 14.93 -0.03 1.13
C TYR A 469 13.48 0.37 1.44
N HIS A 470 12.52 -0.25 0.76
CA HIS A 470 11.10 0.04 0.97
C HIS A 470 10.65 -0.38 2.37
N PHE A 471 10.84 -1.65 2.73
CA PHE A 471 10.42 -2.17 4.02
C PHE A 471 11.20 -1.55 5.18
N TYR A 472 12.48 -1.18 5.00
CA TYR A 472 13.22 -0.45 6.02
C TYR A 472 12.53 0.85 6.44
N ALA A 473 12.01 1.61 5.48
CA ALA A 473 11.26 2.82 5.79
C ALA A 473 9.97 2.53 6.57
N LEU A 474 9.27 1.42 6.25
CA LEU A 474 8.04 1.02 6.95
C LEU A 474 8.30 0.53 8.38
N PHE A 475 9.33 -0.30 8.58
CA PHE A 475 9.71 -0.79 9.91
C PHE A 475 10.29 0.31 10.81
N ASP A 476 11.12 1.20 10.27
CA ASP A 476 11.63 2.38 10.99
C ASP A 476 10.48 3.36 11.32
N MET A 477 9.51 3.54 10.42
CA MET A 477 8.29 4.30 10.69
C MET A 477 7.49 3.68 11.85
N LEU A 478 7.25 2.37 11.85
CA LEU A 478 6.53 1.74 12.96
C LEU A 478 7.32 1.79 14.27
N ASP A 479 8.65 1.62 14.24
CA ASP A 479 9.47 1.75 15.46
C ASP A 479 9.48 3.18 16.01
N ALA A 480 9.42 4.17 15.13
CA ALA A 480 9.28 5.57 15.52
C ALA A 480 7.88 5.88 16.07
N ASN A 481 6.80 5.25 15.59
CA ASN A 481 5.44 5.73 15.85
C ASN A 481 4.60 4.81 16.76
N VAL A 482 4.97 3.55 16.94
CA VAL A 482 4.17 2.55 17.65
C VAL A 482 5.00 1.82 18.72
N PRO A 483 4.50 1.68 19.97
CA PRO A 483 5.16 0.88 21.01
C PRO A 483 5.48 -0.54 20.53
N ARG A 484 6.63 -1.09 20.95
CA ARG A 484 7.11 -2.41 20.50
C ARG A 484 6.19 -3.55 20.97
N GLU A 485 5.61 -3.39 22.16
CA GLU A 485 4.75 -4.39 22.80
C GLU A 485 3.29 -4.32 22.31
N ASN A 486 2.97 -3.38 21.42
CA ASN A 486 1.61 -3.26 20.90
C ASN A 486 1.28 -4.49 20.02
N PRO A 487 0.20 -5.24 20.32
CA PRO A 487 -0.13 -6.46 19.60
C PRO A 487 -0.56 -6.19 18.16
N GLU A 488 -1.22 -5.07 17.89
CA GLU A 488 -1.63 -4.67 16.54
C GLU A 488 -0.43 -4.37 15.64
N ARG A 489 0.66 -3.80 16.18
CA ARG A 489 1.95 -3.64 15.48
C ARG A 489 2.51 -4.97 15.03
N ILE A 490 2.52 -5.96 15.92
CA ILE A 490 3.01 -7.32 15.61
C ILE A 490 2.16 -7.95 14.51
N LEU A 491 0.84 -7.73 14.54
CA LEU A 491 -0.06 -8.19 13.49
C LEU A 491 0.25 -7.51 12.14
N LEU A 492 0.41 -6.19 12.12
CA LEU A 492 0.78 -5.44 10.91
C LEU A 492 2.11 -5.92 10.32
N GLU A 493 3.14 -6.01 11.14
CA GLU A 493 4.48 -6.43 10.67
C GLU A 493 4.49 -7.89 10.21
N ARG A 494 3.74 -8.78 10.86
CA ARG A 494 3.68 -10.21 10.49
C ARG A 494 2.80 -10.46 9.27
N ASP A 495 1.58 -9.96 9.30
CA ASP A 495 0.51 -10.36 8.37
C ASP A 495 0.36 -9.44 7.17
N LEU A 496 0.96 -8.24 7.21
CA LEU A 496 1.02 -7.34 6.06
C LEU A 496 2.45 -7.30 5.52
N PHE A 497 3.36 -6.61 6.21
CA PHE A 497 4.70 -6.34 5.69
C PHE A 497 5.57 -7.60 5.55
N GLY A 498 5.50 -8.51 6.52
CA GLY A 498 6.25 -9.75 6.51
C GLY A 498 5.79 -10.70 5.41
N GLN A 499 4.48 -10.76 5.13
CA GLN A 499 3.94 -11.56 4.04
C GLN A 499 4.32 -10.98 2.67
N GLU A 500 4.22 -9.67 2.51
CA GLU A 500 4.64 -8.98 1.29
C GLU A 500 6.15 -9.17 1.04
N ALA A 501 6.99 -8.95 2.06
CA ALA A 501 8.43 -9.16 1.97
C ALA A 501 8.78 -10.62 1.63
N LEU A 502 8.11 -11.60 2.25
CA LEU A 502 8.28 -13.01 1.91
C LEU A 502 7.97 -13.27 0.43
N ASN A 503 6.86 -12.72 -0.09
CA ASN A 503 6.49 -12.91 -1.49
C ASN A 503 7.55 -12.32 -2.44
N VAL A 504 8.01 -11.10 -2.17
CA VAL A 504 9.05 -10.42 -2.97
C VAL A 504 10.38 -11.21 -2.97
N ILE A 505 10.76 -11.77 -1.82
CA ILE A 505 12.07 -12.44 -1.65
C ILE A 505 12.03 -13.88 -2.14
N ALA A 506 10.98 -14.65 -1.79
CA ALA A 506 10.98 -16.10 -1.92
C ALA A 506 10.15 -16.65 -3.10
N CYS A 507 9.18 -15.90 -3.61
CA CYS A 507 8.36 -16.35 -4.74
C CYS A 507 8.98 -15.91 -6.08
N GLU A 508 8.65 -16.64 -7.14
CA GLU A 508 9.06 -16.32 -8.52
C GLU A 508 7.90 -16.48 -9.50
N GLY A 509 8.09 -16.05 -10.75
CA GLY A 509 7.10 -16.23 -11.82
C GLY A 509 5.70 -15.74 -11.43
N TRP A 510 4.67 -16.54 -11.71
CA TRP A 510 3.27 -16.21 -11.46
C TRP A 510 2.88 -16.20 -9.97
N GLU A 511 3.71 -16.76 -9.09
CA GLU A 511 3.47 -16.86 -7.65
C GLU A 511 3.97 -15.61 -6.90
N ARG A 512 4.90 -14.86 -7.50
CA ARG A 512 5.31 -13.53 -7.03
C ARG A 512 4.30 -12.48 -7.46
N VAL A 513 3.48 -12.02 -6.52
CA VAL A 513 2.40 -11.07 -6.75
C VAL A 513 2.74 -9.65 -6.29
N GLU A 514 3.68 -9.47 -5.36
CA GLU A 514 4.08 -8.13 -4.91
C GLU A 514 5.13 -7.54 -5.88
N ARG A 515 4.68 -6.64 -6.75
CA ARG A 515 5.48 -6.10 -7.86
C ARG A 515 5.30 -4.59 -8.01
N ALA A 516 5.75 -3.84 -7.00
CA ALA A 516 5.74 -2.39 -7.07
C ALA A 516 6.59 -1.86 -8.22
N GLU A 517 6.09 -0.76 -8.80
CA GLU A 517 6.76 0.06 -9.78
C GLU A 517 6.77 1.50 -9.30
N THR A 518 7.77 2.27 -9.74
CA THR A 518 7.87 3.68 -9.41
C THR A 518 6.71 4.48 -10.00
N TYR A 519 6.41 5.64 -9.41
CA TYR A 519 5.41 6.55 -9.96
C TYR A 519 5.73 6.99 -11.40
N LYS A 520 7.02 7.07 -11.77
CA LYS A 520 7.45 7.40 -13.14
C LYS A 520 7.07 6.32 -14.15
N GLN A 521 7.19 5.05 -13.78
CA GLN A 521 6.75 3.93 -14.63
C GLN A 521 5.23 3.96 -14.80
N TRP A 522 4.49 4.16 -13.71
CA TRP A 522 3.03 4.31 -13.77
C TRP A 522 2.59 5.53 -14.59
N GLN A 523 3.27 6.66 -14.45
CA GLN A 523 3.00 7.86 -15.25
C GLN A 523 3.13 7.57 -16.76
N ARG A 524 4.17 6.84 -17.18
CA ARG A 524 4.31 6.39 -18.58
C ARG A 524 3.16 5.48 -19.00
N ARG A 525 2.75 4.53 -18.16
CA ARG A 525 1.61 3.64 -18.44
C ARG A 525 0.30 4.41 -18.59
N HIS A 526 0.06 5.39 -17.72
CA HIS A 526 -1.11 6.27 -17.81
C HIS A 526 -1.16 7.02 -19.13
N MET A 527 -0.05 7.67 -19.51
CA MET A 527 0.04 8.40 -20.79
C MET A 527 -0.17 7.47 -21.98
N ASN A 528 0.47 6.30 -22.00
CA ASN A 528 0.33 5.32 -23.08
C ASN A 528 -1.09 4.75 -23.18
N ALA A 529 -1.82 4.69 -22.06
CA ALA A 529 -3.22 4.27 -22.02
C ALA A 529 -4.22 5.40 -22.34
N GLY A 530 -3.74 6.59 -22.69
CA GLY A 530 -4.59 7.74 -23.05
C GLY A 530 -5.20 8.44 -21.84
N PHE A 531 -4.45 8.55 -20.75
CA PHE A 531 -4.82 9.36 -19.59
C PHE A 531 -3.89 10.55 -19.41
N MET A 532 -4.45 11.65 -18.90
CA MET A 532 -3.70 12.82 -18.48
C MET A 532 -3.95 13.11 -17.01
N GLN A 533 -2.89 13.49 -16.29
CA GLN A 533 -3.02 13.94 -14.90
C GLN A 533 -3.65 15.33 -14.82
N ILE A 534 -4.57 15.48 -13.88
CA ILE A 534 -5.21 16.74 -13.51
C ILE A 534 -4.81 17.13 -12.08
N PRO A 535 -4.64 18.44 -11.80
CA PRO A 535 -4.30 18.89 -10.46
C PRO A 535 -5.46 18.59 -9.49
N PHE A 536 -5.10 18.34 -8.23
CA PHE A 536 -6.07 18.33 -7.15
C PHE A 536 -6.52 19.75 -6.82
N ASP A 537 -7.65 19.88 -6.12
CA ASP A 537 -8.07 21.16 -5.58
C ASP A 537 -7.02 21.70 -4.59
N ARG A 538 -6.71 22.99 -4.66
CA ARG A 538 -5.63 23.57 -3.86
C ARG A 538 -5.97 23.58 -2.36
N GLY A 539 -7.21 23.93 -2.01
CA GLY A 539 -7.68 23.92 -0.62
C GLY A 539 -7.67 22.52 -0.02
N LEU A 540 -7.99 21.51 -0.83
CA LEU A 540 -7.85 20.10 -0.45
C LEU A 540 -6.40 19.73 -0.11
N ILE A 541 -5.44 20.07 -0.97
CA ILE A 541 -4.02 19.76 -0.74
C ILE A 541 -3.47 20.50 0.48
N ASP A 542 -3.78 21.79 0.63
CA ASP A 542 -3.34 22.57 1.79
C ASP A 542 -3.92 21.99 3.10
N THR A 543 -5.18 21.53 3.08
CA THR A 543 -5.81 20.83 4.22
C THR A 543 -5.12 19.48 4.52
N ALA A 544 -4.81 18.71 3.48
CA ALA A 544 -4.12 17.42 3.59
C ALA A 544 -2.74 17.60 4.27
N ILE A 545 -1.95 18.58 3.80
CA ILE A 545 -0.64 18.92 4.37
C ILE A 545 -0.78 19.37 5.83
N TYR A 546 -1.75 20.23 6.13
CA TYR A 546 -2.01 20.70 7.49
C TYR A 546 -2.32 19.54 8.45
N LYS A 547 -3.22 18.62 8.05
CA LYS A 547 -3.57 17.44 8.87
C LYS A 547 -2.34 16.59 9.18
N VAL A 548 -1.47 16.33 8.20
CA VAL A 548 -0.25 15.56 8.44
C VAL A 548 0.69 16.27 9.43
N ARG A 549 0.93 17.57 9.23
CA ARG A 549 1.81 18.36 10.11
C ARG A 549 1.29 18.45 11.54
N LYS A 550 -0.03 18.53 11.73
CA LYS A 550 -0.66 18.65 13.05
C LYS A 550 -0.67 17.32 13.80
N PHE A 551 -1.07 16.24 13.14
CA PHE A 551 -1.40 14.99 13.83
C PHE A 551 -0.30 13.94 13.79
N TYR A 552 0.60 13.97 12.81
CA TYR A 552 1.58 12.91 12.62
C TYR A 552 3.00 13.32 13.02
N HIS A 553 3.93 12.36 12.97
CA HIS A 553 5.33 12.61 13.28
C HIS A 553 5.97 13.55 12.25
N ARG A 554 6.89 14.42 12.70
CA ARG A 554 7.53 15.44 11.85
C ARG A 554 8.35 14.89 10.68
N ASP A 555 8.72 13.61 10.74
CA ASP A 555 9.51 12.94 9.70
C ASP A 555 8.62 12.46 8.53
N PHE A 556 7.30 12.55 8.66
CA PHE A 556 6.39 12.41 7.52
C PHE A 556 6.46 13.65 6.63
N SER A 557 6.41 13.43 5.32
CA SER A 557 6.42 14.48 4.31
C SER A 557 5.25 14.28 3.35
N VAL A 558 4.62 15.39 2.96
CA VAL A 558 3.56 15.45 1.96
C VAL A 558 3.86 16.62 1.06
N ASN A 559 4.11 16.35 -0.22
CA ASN A 559 4.48 17.36 -1.21
C ASN A 559 3.73 17.14 -2.52
N GLU A 560 3.28 18.21 -3.16
CA GLU A 560 2.69 18.16 -4.49
C GLU A 560 3.73 18.61 -5.53
N GLU A 561 4.01 17.76 -6.51
CA GLU A 561 4.91 18.07 -7.62
C GLU A 561 4.46 17.31 -8.87
N ASN A 562 4.49 17.97 -10.05
CA ASN A 562 4.08 17.37 -11.33
C ASN A 562 2.69 16.69 -11.27
N LYS A 563 1.74 17.29 -10.54
CA LYS A 563 0.36 16.77 -10.31
C LYS A 563 0.31 15.40 -9.61
N TRP A 564 1.39 15.02 -8.95
CA TRP A 564 1.44 13.94 -7.99
C TRP A 564 1.45 14.53 -6.59
N LEU A 565 0.70 13.91 -5.68
CA LEU A 565 0.86 14.13 -4.25
C LEU A 565 1.71 12.98 -3.70
N PHE A 566 2.91 13.33 -3.24
CA PHE A 566 3.88 12.40 -2.68
C PHE A 566 3.74 12.30 -1.18
N MET A 567 3.79 11.07 -0.65
CA MET A 567 3.80 10.78 0.77
C MET A 567 5.10 10.04 1.11
N GLY A 568 5.83 10.56 2.09
CA GLY A 568 7.16 10.05 2.41
C GLY A 568 7.49 10.00 3.89
N TRP A 569 8.55 9.26 4.21
CA TRP A 569 9.12 9.11 5.55
C TRP A 569 10.63 9.33 5.51
N LYS A 570 11.15 10.25 6.34
CA LYS A 570 12.58 10.62 6.42
C LYS A 570 13.23 10.89 5.05
N GLY A 571 12.52 11.63 4.19
CA GLY A 571 12.99 12.00 2.85
C GLY A 571 12.80 10.94 1.77
N ARG A 572 12.37 9.71 2.10
CA ARG A 572 12.00 8.70 1.11
C ARG A 572 10.52 8.82 0.75
N VAL A 573 10.21 8.98 -0.54
CA VAL A 573 8.85 8.85 -1.07
C VAL A 573 8.42 7.39 -1.03
N VAL A 574 7.36 7.09 -0.28
CA VAL A 574 6.83 5.73 -0.10
C VAL A 574 5.61 5.50 -0.99
N TYR A 575 4.73 6.49 -1.10
CA TYR A 575 3.52 6.43 -1.93
C TYR A 575 3.37 7.71 -2.76
N ALA A 576 2.68 7.59 -3.90
CA ALA A 576 2.31 8.74 -4.72
C ALA A 576 0.88 8.55 -5.21
N ILE A 577 0.05 9.60 -5.10
CA ILE A 577 -1.34 9.59 -5.59
C ILE A 577 -1.54 10.65 -6.67
N SER A 578 -2.32 10.32 -7.69
CA SER A 578 -2.69 11.24 -8.77
C SER A 578 -4.16 11.11 -9.13
N CYS A 579 -4.72 12.19 -9.66
CA CYS A 579 -6.02 12.20 -10.31
C CYS A 579 -5.81 12.34 -11.82
N LEU A 580 -6.52 11.53 -12.59
CA LEU A 580 -6.40 11.42 -14.04
C LEU A 580 -7.77 11.55 -14.70
N GLN A 581 -7.76 11.94 -15.96
CA GLN A 581 -8.92 11.89 -16.85
C GLN A 581 -8.53 11.24 -18.18
N PRO A 582 -9.45 10.54 -18.86
CA PRO A 582 -9.22 10.08 -20.22
C PRO A 582 -9.03 11.25 -21.20
N VAL A 583 -8.15 11.08 -22.20
CA VAL A 583 -7.86 12.05 -23.27
C VAL A 583 -8.53 11.67 -24.57
#